data_AF-A0A958BY04-F1
#
_entry.id   AF-A0A958BY04-F1
#
_cell.length_a   1.000
_cell.length_b   1.000
_cell.length_c   1.000
_cell.angle_alpha   90.00
_cell.angle_beta   90.00
_cell.angle_gamma   90.00
#
_symmetry.space_group_name_H-M   'P 1'
#
loop_
_entity.id
_entity.type
_entity.pdbx_description
1 polymer ?
#
loop_
_entity_poly.entity_id
_entity_poly.type
_entity_poly.pdbx_seq_one_letter_code
_entity_poly.pdbx_strand_id
1 'polypeptide(L)'
;MSEKLFNPLEVWFIVGSQHLYGPEALEQVAADARQVAAALDESPQIPIKVQFRPIVTTPDEIHRTCIEANSAENCVGLIAWMHTFS
;
A
#
# COMPACT_ATOMS: atom_id res chain seq x y z
N MET A 1 3.96 5.36 24.90
CA MET A 1 2.70 6.12 25.04
C MET A 1 1.98 6.28 23.70
N SER A 2 2.69 6.33 22.55
CA SER A 2 2.13 6.41 21.20
C SER A 2 1.42 5.15 20.69
N GLU A 3 1.91 3.94 20.99
CA GLU A 3 1.33 2.68 20.48
C GLU A 3 -0.17 2.49 20.82
N LYS A 4 -0.62 2.97 21.99
CA LYS A 4 -2.05 2.87 22.37
C LYS A 4 -2.95 3.83 21.59
N LEU A 5 -2.40 4.89 20.99
CA LEU A 5 -3.16 5.89 20.25
C LEU A 5 -3.47 5.43 18.83
N PHE A 6 -2.54 4.69 18.22
CA PHE A 6 -2.63 4.29 16.82
C PHE A 6 -3.14 2.87 16.61
N ASN A 7 -3.36 2.08 17.65
CA ASN A 7 -4.00 0.77 17.53
C ASN A 7 -5.52 0.91 17.68
N PRO A 8 -6.37 0.39 16.75
CA PRO A 8 -6.07 -0.51 15.64
C PRO A 8 -5.97 0.16 14.25
N LEU A 9 -5.56 1.43 14.19
CA LEU A 9 -5.47 2.20 12.94
C LEU A 9 -4.36 1.68 12.01
N GLU A 10 -4.57 1.84 10.72
CA GLU A 10 -3.63 1.46 9.68
C GLU A 10 -3.58 2.49 8.54
N VAL A 11 -2.41 2.57 7.91
CA VAL A 11 -2.23 3.25 6.62
C VAL A 11 -2.00 2.20 5.55
N TRP A 12 -2.59 2.37 4.38
CA TRP A 12 -2.45 1.42 3.28
C TRP A 12 -1.32 1.82 2.35
N PHE A 13 -0.40 0.91 2.09
CA PHE A 13 0.66 1.08 1.10
C PHE A 13 0.19 0.53 -0.25
N ILE A 14 -0.04 1.43 -1.20
CA ILE A 14 -0.55 1.13 -2.54
C ILE A 14 0.55 1.40 -3.56
N VAL A 15 0.81 0.42 -4.41
CA VAL A 15 1.82 0.52 -5.47
C VAL A 15 1.15 0.48 -6.83
N GLY A 16 1.37 1.52 -7.62
CA GLY A 16 0.87 1.65 -8.98
C GLY A 16 1.86 1.11 -10.01
N SER A 17 1.34 0.42 -11.01
CA SER A 17 2.07 0.03 -12.23
C SER A 17 1.12 -0.02 -13.44
N GLN A 18 1.48 -0.73 -14.50
CA GLN A 18 0.63 -0.94 -15.68
C GLN A 18 0.94 -2.28 -16.36
N HIS A 19 -0.08 -2.90 -16.96
CA HIS A 19 0.04 -4.20 -17.61
C HIS A 19 1.02 -4.26 -18.80
N LEU A 20 1.35 -3.10 -19.39
CA LEU A 20 2.27 -3.01 -20.53
C LEU A 20 3.68 -3.52 -20.22
N TYR A 21 4.05 -3.62 -18.95
CA TYR A 21 5.36 -4.13 -18.52
C TYR A 21 5.44 -5.66 -18.46
N GLY A 22 4.32 -6.37 -18.60
CA GLY A 22 4.29 -7.84 -18.58
C GLY A 22 4.41 -8.45 -17.17
N PRO A 23 4.15 -9.77 -17.06
CA PRO A 23 3.98 -10.44 -15.76
C PRO A 23 5.25 -10.48 -14.91
N GLU A 24 6.42 -10.71 -15.51
CA GLU A 24 7.70 -10.78 -14.79
C GLU A 24 8.03 -9.44 -14.10
N ALA A 25 7.80 -8.32 -14.80
CA ALA A 25 8.01 -7.00 -14.21
C ALA A 25 7.01 -6.73 -13.07
N LEU A 26 5.75 -7.12 -13.22
CA LEU A 26 4.73 -6.97 -12.18
C LEU A 26 5.04 -7.83 -10.93
N GLU A 27 5.59 -9.02 -11.12
CA GLU A 27 6.07 -9.86 -10.02
C GLU A 27 7.22 -9.19 -9.25
N GLN A 28 8.18 -8.60 -9.97
CA GLN A 28 9.27 -7.85 -9.36
C GLN A 28 8.77 -6.61 -8.61
N VAL A 29 7.86 -5.83 -9.21
CA VAL A 29 7.24 -4.66 -8.56
C VAL A 29 6.54 -5.08 -7.27
N ALA A 30 5.79 -6.19 -7.29
CA ALA A 30 5.13 -6.72 -6.10
C ALA A 30 6.13 -7.19 -5.03
N ALA A 31 7.26 -7.79 -5.43
CA ALA A 31 8.32 -8.20 -4.51
C ALA A 31 8.97 -7.00 -3.82
N ASP A 32 9.38 -5.98 -4.58
CA ASP A 32 9.97 -4.74 -4.07
C ASP A 32 8.99 -4.01 -3.15
N ALA A 33 7.73 -3.91 -3.56
CA ALA A 33 6.68 -3.26 -2.79
C ALA A 33 6.47 -3.91 -1.41
N ARG A 34 6.51 -5.24 -1.33
CA ARG A 34 6.43 -5.96 -0.05
C ARG A 34 7.63 -5.66 0.84
N GLN A 35 8.84 -5.62 0.27
CA GLN A 35 10.06 -5.30 1.04
C GLN A 35 9.99 -3.89 1.61
N VAL A 36 9.59 -2.91 0.80
CA VAL A 36 9.44 -1.52 1.26
C VAL A 36 8.34 -1.41 2.32
N ALA A 37 7.17 -2.01 2.09
CA ALA A 37 6.08 -1.97 3.06
C ALA A 37 6.47 -2.59 4.41
N ALA A 38 7.17 -3.73 4.41
CA ALA A 38 7.67 -4.35 5.63
C ALA A 38 8.68 -3.45 6.37
N ALA A 39 9.63 -2.85 5.64
CA ALA A 39 10.59 -1.92 6.24
C ALA A 39 9.91 -0.67 6.84
N LEU A 40 8.83 -0.19 6.22
CA LEU A 40 8.03 0.91 6.77
C LEU A 40 7.25 0.48 8.02
N ASP A 41 6.62 -0.70 8.00
CA ASP A 41 5.86 -1.24 9.14
C ASP A 41 6.76 -1.54 10.36
N GLU A 42 7.98 -2.00 10.13
CA GLU A 42 8.97 -2.29 11.18
C GLU A 42 9.70 -1.04 11.70
N SER A 43 9.52 0.12 11.05
CA SER A 43 10.22 1.34 11.42
C SER A 43 9.70 1.93 12.73
N PRO A 44 10.55 2.16 13.74
CA PRO A 44 10.13 2.77 15.01
C PRO A 44 9.70 4.24 14.85
N GLN A 45 9.96 4.85 13.70
CA GLN A 45 9.53 6.22 13.38
C GLN A 45 8.10 6.28 12.82
N ILE A 46 7.53 5.15 12.43
CA ILE A 46 6.18 5.03 11.88
C ILE A 46 5.34 4.27 12.91
N PRO A 47 4.67 4.97 13.85
CA PRO A 47 4.00 4.33 14.98
C PRO A 47 2.62 3.74 14.64
N ILE A 48 2.28 3.65 13.35
CA ILE A 48 1.02 3.15 12.83
C ILE A 48 1.28 1.99 11.88
N LYS A 49 0.41 0.97 11.90
CA LYS A 49 0.54 -0.21 11.06
C LYS A 49 0.50 0.18 9.57
N VAL A 50 1.45 -0.33 8.79
CA VAL A 50 1.53 -0.16 7.33
C VAL A 50 1.03 -1.43 6.66
N GLN A 51 -0.17 -1.38 6.11
CA GLN A 51 -0.80 -2.52 5.44
C GLN A 51 -0.52 -2.48 3.93
N PHE A 52 0.32 -3.40 3.45
CA PHE A 52 0.51 -3.60 2.01
C PHE A 52 -0.81 -4.05 1.35
N ARG A 53 -1.15 -3.44 0.20
CA ARG A 53 -2.25 -3.84 -0.68
C ARG A 53 -1.69 -4.41 -1.99
N PRO A 54 -2.41 -5.31 -2.69
CA PRO A 54 -2.01 -5.75 -4.02
C PRO A 54 -1.69 -4.57 -4.94
N ILE A 55 -0.73 -4.77 -5.86
CA ILE A 55 -0.39 -3.74 -6.86
C ILE A 55 -1.62 -3.44 -7.72
N VAL A 56 -1.76 -2.20 -8.14
CA VAL A 56 -2.87 -1.75 -8.99
C VAL A 56 -2.34 -1.32 -10.35
N THR A 57 -3.05 -1.72 -11.40
CA THR A 57 -2.60 -1.60 -12.79
C THR A 57 -3.67 -1.07 -13.73
N THR A 58 -4.91 -0.96 -13.26
CA THR A 58 -6.05 -0.41 -14.00
C THR A 58 -6.78 0.67 -13.22
N PRO A 59 -7.51 1.57 -13.91
CA PRO A 59 -8.38 2.55 -13.25
C PRO A 59 -9.42 1.91 -12.33
N ASP A 60 -9.98 0.75 -12.71
CA ASP A 60 -10.99 0.05 -11.92
C ASP A 60 -10.42 -0.52 -10.62
N GLU A 61 -9.21 -1.09 -10.66
CA GLU A 61 -8.50 -1.56 -9.47
C GLU A 61 -8.16 -0.41 -8.51
N ILE A 62 -7.70 0.74 -9.06
CA ILE A 62 -7.43 1.94 -8.28
C ILE A 62 -8.72 2.44 -7.61
N HIS A 63 -9.78 2.60 -8.39
CA HIS A 63 -11.07 3.08 -7.89
C HIS A 63 -11.66 2.15 -6.82
N ARG A 64 -11.60 0.83 -7.05
CA ARG A 64 -12.03 -0.17 -6.07
C ARG A 64 -11.24 -0.04 -4.76
N THR A 65 -9.92 0.06 -4.86
CA THR A 65 -9.04 0.23 -3.69
C THR A 65 -9.39 1.49 -2.89
N CYS A 66 -9.67 2.60 -3.57
CA CYS A 66 -10.10 3.84 -2.91
C CYS A 66 -11.47 3.70 -2.21
N ILE A 67 -12.43 3.00 -2.83
CA ILE A 67 -13.72 2.70 -2.19
C ILE A 67 -13.53 1.86 -0.94
N GLU A 68 -12.72 0.79 -1.03
CA GLU A 68 -12.42 -0.09 0.10
C GLU A 68 -11.78 0.70 1.24
N ALA A 69 -10.79 1.54 0.96
CA ALA A 69 -10.12 2.37 1.95
C ALA A 69 -11.10 3.32 2.65
N ASN A 70 -11.97 3.98 1.89
CA ASN A 70 -13.00 4.87 2.45
C ASN A 70 -14.01 4.15 3.36
N SER A 71 -14.23 2.85 3.14
CA SER A 71 -15.16 2.04 3.93
C SER A 71 -14.51 1.30 5.11
N ALA A 72 -13.18 1.24 5.15
CA ALA A 72 -12.43 0.54 6.17
C ALA A 72 -12.29 1.42 7.43
N GLU A 73 -12.96 1.03 8.51
CA GLU A 73 -13.04 1.80 9.77
C GLU A 73 -11.66 2.19 10.33
N ASN A 74 -10.66 1.34 10.14
CA ASN A 74 -9.30 1.55 10.67
C ASN A 74 -8.34 2.19 9.65
N CYS A 75 -8.73 2.32 8.38
CA CYS A 75 -7.87 2.92 7.37
C CYS A 75 -7.91 4.45 7.53
N VAL A 76 -6.79 5.03 7.96
CA VAL A 76 -6.70 6.48 8.21
C VAL A 76 -5.90 7.24 7.16
N GLY A 77 -5.37 6.53 6.16
CA GLY A 77 -4.62 7.16 5.08
C GLY A 77 -4.04 6.18 4.08
N LEU A 78 -3.61 6.74 2.94
CA LEU A 78 -2.97 6.01 1.85
C LEU A 78 -1.55 6.54 1.67
N ILE A 79 -0.59 5.62 1.51
CA ILE A 79 0.75 5.89 1.01
C ILE A 79 0.79 5.33 -0.41
N ALA A 80 0.89 6.22 -1.40
CA ALA A 80 0.91 5.83 -2.80
C ALA A 80 2.32 5.95 -3.37
N TRP A 81 2.84 4.86 -3.94
CA TRP A 81 4.13 4.84 -4.63
C TRP A 81 3.99 4.30 -6.05
N MET A 82 4.28 5.14 -7.04
CA MET A 82 4.30 4.73 -8.45
C MET A 82 5.68 4.16 -8.74
N HIS A 83 5.84 2.86 -8.54
CA HIS A 83 7.13 2.14 -8.75
C HIS A 83 7.56 2.26 -10.21
N THR A 84 6.58 2.17 -11.12
CA THR A 84 6.75 2.47 -12.54
C THR A 84 5.92 3.69 -12.93
N PHE A 85 5.93 4.05 -14.23
CA PHE A 85 4.91 4.96 -14.76
C PHE A 85 3.53 4.29 -14.64
N SER A 86 2.56 5.00 -14.05
CA SER A 86 1.20 4.57 -13.73
C SER A 86 0.28 5.78 -13.74
#